data_AF-A0A6C0KXT2-F1
#
_entry.id   AF-A0A6C0KXT2-F1
#
_cell.length_a   1.000
_cell.length_b   1.000
_cell.length_c   1.000
_cell.angle_alpha   90.00
_cell.angle_beta   90.00
_cell.angle_gamma   90.00
#
_symmetry.space_group_name_H-M   'P 1'
#
loop_
_entity.id
_entity.type
_entity.pdbx_description
1 polymer ?
#
loop_
_entity_poly.entity_id
_entity_poly.type
_entity_poly.pdbx_seq_one_letter_code
_entity_poly.pdbx_strand_id
1 'polypeptide(L)'
;MEMGNCKTVGYEKRKNVELFKTLEKSDGLFLSNIQNYSPIYNRFFLLNETNYKSVNLNNISYITDVKCQKDGNINLYECVIKNSKNNKTLHKDTFFKMAPLLDPYKYLIGKYDNNNSNLFELPSYKSGTGDVHPKLLDINNSSYVDGFFSFISSQLIYNNNFLHGVDYYGSFLAIKNNFKFNVIDDINYLCKSDFFNKHKNTSLFQVEEYEYLLENDDNELNDERKVKPLIKICNDHNESVKSNLSIKSINENLYEELFEQINTSSENTKDQTIMSLGDLKECSIDLIDITNNDNDNNNHITTTVKSGSTCSSRTSHTSENSEMEDYDNDNKEDENSEYDSLDESNDEDEDEDEDEDEDEDEDEEEFVFATIPKFPVQVICMEHCESTFDDLIMNEELSEDEWFSSLMQIVMILITYQKAFSFTHNDLHTNNIMYKTTNKKFIYYCYKKKYYKVPTFGRIFKMIDFGRSIYKYDGKIFCSDSFQTGGDAATQYNSEPYFNDKKPRLEPNYSFDLCRLACSIFDYLVDEMDEIKNLDECSPIVRVIVEWCLDDNGVNILYKNNGAERYPDFKLYKMIARYVHNHTPHAQLERPEFSKFLINKMPEEKNSLINIDDINSLIGVINK
;
A
#
# COMPACT_ATOMS: atom_id res chain seq x y z
N MET A 1 -3.80 -33.12 30.65
CA MET A 1 -4.55 -31.87 30.46
C MET A 1 -4.51 -31.57 28.98
N GLU A 2 -5.65 -31.74 28.32
CA GLU A 2 -5.78 -31.65 26.87
C GLU A 2 -5.36 -30.26 26.38
N MET A 3 -4.42 -30.22 25.44
CA MET A 3 -4.08 -29.03 24.67
C MET A 3 -5.31 -28.63 23.86
N GLY A 4 -6.05 -27.65 24.37
CA GLY A 4 -7.25 -27.12 23.72
C GLY A 4 -6.93 -26.60 22.32
N ASN A 5 -7.73 -27.06 21.35
CA ASN A 5 -7.73 -26.63 19.95
C ASN A 5 -7.66 -25.10 19.82
N CYS A 6 -6.52 -24.56 19.37
CA CYS A 6 -6.41 -23.20 18.85
C CYS A 6 -7.01 -23.18 17.43
N LYS A 7 -8.34 -23.17 17.30
CA LYS A 7 -9.02 -23.31 15.99
C LYS A 7 -10.09 -22.28 15.66
N THR A 8 -10.44 -21.35 16.55
CA THR A 8 -11.55 -20.41 16.28
C THR A 8 -11.25 -19.00 16.73
N VAL A 9 -11.55 -18.03 15.86
CA VAL A 9 -11.76 -16.62 16.23
C VAL A 9 -12.75 -16.59 17.39
N GLY A 10 -12.29 -16.14 18.55
CA GLY A 10 -13.11 -15.93 19.72
C GLY A 10 -13.52 -14.48 19.85
N TYR A 11 -14.46 -14.21 20.76
CA TYR A 11 -14.79 -12.85 21.14
C TYR A 11 -14.51 -12.59 22.62
N GLU A 12 -14.24 -11.33 22.92
CA GLU A 12 -14.27 -10.81 24.28
C GLU A 12 -15.26 -9.65 24.37
N LYS A 13 -15.84 -9.46 25.56
CA LYS A 13 -16.76 -8.36 25.81
C LYS A 13 -16.02 -7.21 26.46
N ARG A 14 -15.80 -6.14 25.71
CA ARG A 14 -15.20 -4.89 26.20
C ARG A 14 -15.99 -3.72 25.66
N LYS A 15 -16.41 -2.81 26.54
CA LYS A 15 -17.15 -1.60 26.13
C LYS A 15 -16.23 -0.48 25.67
N ASN A 16 -14.96 -0.49 26.09
CA ASN A 16 -13.92 0.50 25.74
C ASN A 16 -14.31 1.97 26.03
N VAL A 17 -15.17 2.22 27.02
CA VAL A 17 -15.67 3.57 27.33
C VAL A 17 -14.53 4.53 27.69
N GLU A 18 -13.61 4.14 28.58
CA GLU A 18 -12.50 5.01 28.97
C GLU A 18 -11.47 5.18 27.84
N LEU A 19 -11.16 4.11 27.10
CA LEU A 19 -10.31 4.17 25.92
C LEU A 19 -10.89 5.10 24.84
N PHE A 20 -12.20 5.08 24.62
CA PHE A 20 -12.81 5.94 23.59
C PHE A 20 -12.70 7.41 23.97
N LYS A 21 -12.85 7.76 25.25
CA LYS A 21 -12.61 9.15 25.70
C LYS A 21 -11.18 9.63 25.41
N THR A 22 -10.18 8.75 25.50
CA THR A 22 -8.80 9.15 25.22
C THR A 22 -8.54 9.30 23.72
N LEU A 23 -9.21 8.49 22.90
CA LEU A 23 -9.15 8.58 21.44
C LEU A 23 -9.92 9.78 20.86
N GLU A 24 -10.92 10.29 21.57
CA GLU A 24 -11.75 11.44 21.17
C GLU A 24 -11.07 12.81 21.37
N LYS A 25 -9.98 12.87 22.15
CA LYS A 25 -9.34 14.15 22.47
C LYS A 25 -8.79 14.84 21.21
N SER A 26 -8.99 16.16 21.12
CA SER A 26 -8.60 16.97 19.96
C SER A 26 -7.10 17.17 19.80
N ASP A 27 -6.35 17.06 20.91
CA ASP A 27 -4.88 17.09 20.97
C ASP A 27 -4.26 15.70 20.73
N GLY A 28 -5.08 14.68 20.44
CA GLY A 28 -4.64 13.32 20.13
C GLY A 28 -5.15 12.85 18.77
N LEU A 29 -5.69 11.63 18.71
CA LEU A 29 -6.20 11.07 17.45
C LEU A 29 -7.42 11.85 16.91
N PHE A 30 -8.09 12.65 17.74
CA PHE A 30 -9.24 13.47 17.38
C PHE A 30 -10.33 12.68 16.61
N LEU A 31 -10.71 11.53 17.16
CA LEU A 31 -11.76 10.68 16.60
C LEU A 31 -13.14 11.08 17.08
N SER A 32 -14.17 10.72 16.32
CA SER A 32 -15.57 10.85 16.73
C SER A 32 -16.37 9.62 16.31
N ASN A 33 -17.52 9.41 16.96
CA ASN A 33 -18.43 8.29 16.72
C ASN A 33 -17.75 6.91 16.77
N ILE A 34 -16.82 6.73 17.71
CA ILE A 34 -16.03 5.49 17.82
C ILE A 34 -16.95 4.31 18.19
N GLN A 35 -16.76 3.17 17.52
CA GLN A 35 -17.48 1.94 17.82
C GLN A 35 -16.62 0.69 17.71
N ASN A 36 -16.97 -0.32 18.54
CA ASN A 36 -16.37 -1.65 18.48
C ASN A 36 -16.90 -2.48 17.31
N TYR A 37 -18.07 -2.14 16.76
CA TYR A 37 -18.69 -2.93 15.71
C TYR A 37 -17.97 -2.71 14.37
N SER A 38 -17.60 -3.82 13.73
CA SER A 38 -17.17 -3.86 12.34
C SER A 38 -18.00 -4.89 11.57
N PRO A 39 -18.47 -4.59 10.34
CA PRO A 39 -19.26 -5.52 9.53
C PRO A 39 -18.64 -6.90 9.35
N ILE A 40 -17.30 -7.00 9.29
CA ILE A 40 -16.59 -8.27 9.14
C ILE A 40 -16.88 -9.26 10.28
N TYR A 41 -17.28 -8.76 11.46
CA TYR A 41 -17.64 -9.58 12.62
C TYR A 41 -18.87 -10.47 12.37
N ASN A 42 -19.74 -10.09 11.43
CA ASN A 42 -20.89 -10.91 11.02
C ASN A 42 -20.47 -12.24 10.38
N ARG A 43 -19.21 -12.37 9.93
CA ARG A 43 -18.66 -13.65 9.45
C ARG A 43 -18.43 -14.67 10.57
N PHE A 44 -18.24 -14.23 11.81
CA PHE A 44 -17.77 -15.08 12.91
C PHE A 44 -18.73 -15.14 14.09
N PHE A 45 -19.49 -14.08 14.34
CA PHE A 45 -20.28 -13.94 15.55
C PHE A 45 -21.76 -13.75 15.25
N LEU A 46 -22.61 -14.36 16.09
CA LEU A 46 -24.04 -14.10 16.11
C LEU A 46 -24.30 -12.83 16.95
N LEU A 47 -24.37 -11.70 16.26
CA LEU A 47 -24.61 -10.39 16.87
C LEU A 47 -26.12 -10.11 17.02
N ASN A 48 -26.46 -9.25 17.97
CA ASN A 48 -27.80 -8.74 18.20
C ASN A 48 -27.75 -7.32 18.76
N GLU A 49 -28.92 -6.69 18.89
CA GLU A 49 -29.06 -5.29 19.33
C GLU A 49 -28.41 -4.98 20.68
N THR A 50 -28.25 -5.99 21.55
CA THR A 50 -27.73 -5.82 22.91
C THR A 50 -26.23 -6.08 23.02
N ASN A 51 -25.63 -6.85 22.10
CA ASN A 51 -24.25 -7.30 22.24
C ASN A 51 -23.26 -6.63 21.28
N TYR A 52 -23.71 -6.14 20.12
CA TYR A 52 -22.82 -5.76 19.00
C TYR A 52 -21.82 -4.65 19.38
N LYS A 53 -22.22 -3.73 20.29
CA LYS A 53 -21.37 -2.65 20.80
C LYS A 53 -20.24 -3.10 21.73
N SER A 54 -20.24 -4.35 22.18
CA SER A 54 -19.28 -4.86 23.17
C SER A 54 -18.39 -5.98 22.64
N VAL A 55 -18.71 -6.54 21.48
CA VAL A 55 -17.95 -7.66 20.90
C VAL A 55 -16.65 -7.13 20.31
N ASN A 56 -15.54 -7.70 20.74
CA ASN A 56 -14.19 -7.45 20.24
C ASN A 56 -13.54 -8.79 19.90
N LEU A 57 -12.55 -8.79 19.02
CA LEU A 57 -11.70 -9.96 18.78
C LEU A 57 -10.90 -10.34 20.05
N ASN A 58 -10.65 -11.63 20.26
CA ASN A 58 -9.94 -12.15 21.44
C ASN A 58 -8.42 -12.05 21.31
N ASN A 59 -7.90 -10.83 21.23
CA ASN A 59 -6.46 -10.59 21.19
C ASN A 59 -5.79 -10.76 22.56
N ILE A 60 -4.56 -11.30 22.55
CA ILE A 60 -3.79 -11.59 23.78
C ILE A 60 -3.30 -10.31 24.45
N SER A 61 -2.79 -9.37 23.66
CA SER A 61 -2.37 -8.06 24.14
C SER A 61 -3.30 -7.03 23.54
N TYR A 62 -3.87 -6.14 24.36
CA TYR A 62 -4.87 -5.17 23.91
C TYR A 62 -4.67 -3.80 24.53
N ILE A 63 -5.04 -2.77 23.76
CA ILE A 63 -4.94 -1.39 24.20
C ILE A 63 -6.03 -1.04 25.23
N THR A 64 -5.64 -0.30 26.27
CA THR A 64 -6.55 0.18 27.31
C THR A 64 -6.56 1.69 27.49
N ASP A 65 -5.49 2.37 27.09
CA ASP A 65 -5.35 3.82 27.24
C ASP A 65 -4.33 4.38 26.23
N VAL A 66 -4.50 5.64 25.85
CA VAL A 66 -3.60 6.41 24.96
C VAL A 66 -3.18 7.67 25.71
N LYS A 67 -1.86 7.85 25.90
CA LYS A 67 -1.33 8.94 26.73
C LYS A 67 -1.03 10.19 25.93
N CYS A 68 -0.01 10.13 25.09
CA CYS A 68 0.51 11.25 24.31
C CYS A 68 0.98 10.75 22.95
N GLN A 69 0.91 11.66 21.98
CA GLN A 69 1.54 11.49 20.68
C GLN A 69 3.06 11.54 20.85
N LYS A 70 3.79 10.79 20.04
CA LYS A 70 5.24 10.92 19.94
C LYS A 70 5.58 11.99 18.91
N ASP A 71 6.60 12.78 19.22
CA ASP A 71 7.09 13.83 18.33
C ASP A 71 7.54 13.23 16.99
N GLY A 72 7.41 14.00 15.91
CA GLY A 72 7.79 13.58 14.55
C GLY A 72 6.84 12.58 13.87
N ASN A 73 5.84 12.01 14.56
CA ASN A 73 4.93 11.05 13.91
C ASN A 73 3.47 11.16 14.32
N ILE A 74 2.62 11.57 13.37
CA ILE A 74 1.20 11.81 13.63
C ILE A 74 0.40 10.56 14.03
N ASN A 75 0.92 9.37 13.75
CA ASN A 75 0.24 8.09 13.98
C ASN A 75 0.88 7.27 15.13
N LEU A 76 1.92 7.78 15.79
CA LEU A 76 2.62 7.08 16.85
C LEU A 76 2.27 7.65 18.23
N TYR A 77 1.90 6.77 19.16
CA TYR A 77 1.48 7.18 20.50
C TYR A 77 2.02 6.25 21.58
N GLU A 78 2.37 6.81 22.75
CA GLU A 78 2.62 6.01 23.95
C GLU A 78 1.29 5.47 24.48
N CYS A 79 1.17 4.15 24.52
CA CYS A 79 -0.07 3.48 24.90
C CYS A 79 0.12 2.53 26.09
N VAL A 80 -1.00 2.27 26.77
CA VAL A 80 -1.08 1.27 27.83
C VAL A 80 -1.68 0.00 27.25
N ILE A 81 -0.85 -1.04 27.16
CA ILE A 81 -1.22 -2.35 26.63
C ILE A 81 -1.37 -3.34 27.78
N LYS A 82 -2.51 -4.02 27.84
CA LYS A 82 -2.79 -5.06 28.83
C LYS A 82 -2.81 -6.45 28.19
N ASN A 83 -2.20 -7.42 28.87
CA ASN A 83 -2.21 -8.80 28.43
C ASN A 83 -3.36 -9.58 29.10
N SER A 84 -4.19 -10.27 28.31
CA SER A 84 -5.37 -11.00 28.78
C SER A 84 -5.04 -12.26 29.57
N LYS A 85 -3.87 -12.88 29.37
CA LYS A 85 -3.48 -14.13 30.05
C LYS A 85 -2.95 -13.90 31.47
N ASN A 86 -2.14 -12.85 31.67
CA ASN A 86 -1.49 -12.61 32.96
C ASN A 86 -1.90 -11.28 33.63
N ASN A 87 -2.79 -10.50 33.00
CA ASN A 87 -3.20 -9.16 33.45
C ASN A 87 -2.05 -8.16 33.64
N LYS A 88 -0.87 -8.42 33.08
CA LYS A 88 0.25 -7.48 33.11
C LYS A 88 -0.05 -6.32 32.17
N THR A 89 0.22 -5.12 32.66
CA THR A 89 0.14 -3.88 31.91
C THR A 89 1.55 -3.44 31.51
N LEU A 90 1.72 -2.99 30.28
CA LEU A 90 2.97 -2.50 29.71
C LEU A 90 2.71 -1.16 29.03
N HIS A 91 3.70 -0.26 29.13
CA HIS A 91 3.76 0.95 28.32
C HIS A 91 4.54 0.61 27.05
N LYS A 92 3.94 0.90 25.89
CA LYS A 92 4.54 0.63 24.59
C LYS A 92 4.16 1.70 23.59
N ASP A 93 5.11 2.03 22.73
CA ASP A 93 4.83 2.81 21.53
C ASP A 93 4.01 1.95 20.57
N THR A 94 2.90 2.54 20.11
CA THR A 94 1.87 1.88 19.33
C THR A 94 1.54 2.75 18.13
N PHE A 95 1.57 2.13 16.96
CA PHE A 95 1.22 2.77 15.71
C PHE A 95 -0.27 2.61 15.44
N PHE A 96 -0.91 3.69 15.00
CA PHE A 96 -2.32 3.74 14.65
C PHE A 96 -2.48 3.93 13.15
N LYS A 97 -2.75 2.84 12.43
CA LYS A 97 -3.10 2.91 11.02
C LYS A 97 -4.52 3.45 10.86
N MET A 98 -4.67 4.56 10.15
CA MET A 98 -5.95 5.18 9.82
C MET A 98 -6.45 4.66 8.48
N ALA A 99 -6.92 3.40 8.44
CA ALA A 99 -7.32 2.76 7.20
C ALA A 99 -8.66 3.35 6.69
N PRO A 100 -8.68 4.01 5.51
CA PRO A 100 -9.88 4.70 5.04
C PRO A 100 -10.97 3.73 4.57
N LEU A 101 -12.22 3.93 5.01
CA LEU A 101 -13.35 3.06 4.62
C LEU A 101 -13.88 3.37 3.22
N LEU A 102 -13.64 4.59 2.74
CA LEU A 102 -13.90 5.06 1.38
C LEU A 102 -12.58 5.45 0.74
N ASP A 103 -12.51 5.45 -0.58
CA ASP A 103 -11.33 5.89 -1.31
C ASP A 103 -11.20 7.43 -1.25
N PRO A 104 -10.15 8.00 -0.62
CA PRO A 104 -10.01 9.44 -0.46
C PRO A 104 -9.77 10.16 -1.80
N TYR A 105 -9.11 9.53 -2.78
CA TYR A 105 -8.93 10.12 -4.10
C TYR A 105 -10.26 10.32 -4.81
N LYS A 106 -11.13 9.31 -4.78
CA LYS A 106 -12.50 9.42 -5.33
C LYS A 106 -13.28 10.58 -4.70
N TYR A 107 -13.02 10.90 -3.43
CA TYR A 107 -13.58 12.09 -2.79
C TYR A 107 -12.98 13.39 -3.34
N LEU A 108 -11.65 13.48 -3.40
CA LEU A 108 -10.93 14.66 -3.91
C LEU A 108 -11.26 15.00 -5.38
N ILE A 109 -11.59 14.00 -6.21
CA ILE A 109 -12.01 14.20 -7.60
C ILE A 109 -13.54 14.27 -7.80
N GLY A 110 -14.33 14.31 -6.72
CA GLY A 110 -15.79 14.52 -6.79
C GLY A 110 -16.59 13.33 -7.33
N LYS A 111 -16.11 12.10 -7.13
CA LYS A 111 -16.85 10.87 -7.48
C LYS A 111 -17.89 10.46 -6.46
N TYR A 112 -17.86 11.04 -5.26
CA TYR A 112 -18.94 10.87 -4.28
C TYR A 112 -19.88 12.07 -4.27
N ASP A 113 -21.14 11.82 -3.91
CA ASP A 113 -22.12 12.88 -3.69
C ASP A 113 -21.89 13.56 -2.33
N ASN A 114 -21.30 14.75 -2.37
CA ASN A 114 -20.98 15.52 -1.17
C ASN A 114 -22.22 16.13 -0.49
N ASN A 115 -23.38 16.13 -1.15
CA ASN A 115 -24.64 16.57 -0.52
C ASN A 115 -25.32 15.46 0.27
N ASN A 116 -24.85 14.22 0.11
CA ASN A 116 -25.40 13.07 0.82
C ASN A 116 -24.93 13.06 2.28
N SER A 117 -25.86 13.26 3.21
CA SER A 117 -25.59 13.22 4.65
C SER A 117 -25.04 11.87 5.12
N ASN A 118 -25.37 10.79 4.40
CA ASN A 118 -25.08 9.42 4.81
C ASN A 118 -23.73 8.92 4.30
N LEU A 119 -22.99 9.74 3.54
CA LEU A 119 -21.71 9.34 2.92
C LEU A 119 -20.69 8.88 3.98
N PHE A 120 -20.61 9.61 5.09
CA PHE A 120 -19.66 9.34 6.17
C PHE A 120 -20.32 8.71 7.40
N GLU A 121 -21.58 8.29 7.34
CA GLU A 121 -22.22 7.61 8.47
C GLU A 121 -21.66 6.19 8.64
N LEU A 122 -21.24 5.85 9.86
CA LEU A 122 -20.67 4.54 10.16
C LEU A 122 -21.75 3.45 10.22
N PRO A 123 -21.46 2.22 9.78
CA PRO A 123 -22.41 1.13 9.79
C PRO A 123 -22.71 0.69 11.22
N SER A 124 -23.96 0.35 11.50
CA SER A 124 -24.40 -0.27 12.76
C SER A 124 -24.96 -1.67 12.49
N TYR A 125 -25.25 -2.44 13.54
CA TYR A 125 -25.87 -3.76 13.40
C TYR A 125 -27.21 -3.73 12.63
N LYS A 126 -27.96 -2.62 12.69
CA LYS A 126 -29.25 -2.47 11.99
C LYS A 126 -29.13 -1.78 10.63
N SER A 127 -27.97 -1.24 10.29
CA SER A 127 -27.81 -0.44 9.08
C SER A 127 -28.02 -1.32 7.86
N GLY A 128 -28.93 -0.89 6.99
CA GLY A 128 -29.23 -1.50 5.71
C GLY A 128 -28.86 -0.59 4.54
N THR A 129 -29.30 -1.00 3.35
CA THR A 129 -29.14 -0.22 2.12
C THR A 129 -29.88 1.11 2.24
N GLY A 130 -29.16 2.22 2.05
CA GLY A 130 -29.70 3.58 2.12
C GLY A 130 -29.37 4.32 3.43
N ASP A 131 -29.12 3.59 4.51
CA ASP A 131 -28.73 4.20 5.80
C ASP A 131 -27.29 4.73 5.76
N VAL A 132 -26.39 4.00 5.10
CA VAL A 132 -24.96 4.33 4.98
C VAL A 132 -24.46 4.01 3.57
N HIS A 133 -23.27 4.49 3.22
CA HIS A 133 -22.66 4.18 1.93
C HIS A 133 -22.43 2.65 1.76
N PRO A 134 -22.77 2.02 0.62
CA PRO A 134 -22.71 0.56 0.44
C PRO A 134 -21.34 -0.07 0.75
N LYS A 135 -20.25 0.62 0.40
CA LYS A 135 -18.87 0.17 0.68
C LYS A 135 -18.58 0.00 2.19
N LEU A 136 -19.27 0.74 3.06
CA LEU A 136 -19.14 0.59 4.52
C LEU A 136 -19.91 -0.62 5.06
N LEU A 137 -20.85 -1.18 4.31
CA LEU A 137 -21.55 -2.41 4.70
C LEU A 137 -20.86 -3.67 4.17
N ASP A 138 -20.03 -3.54 3.12
CA ASP A 138 -19.34 -4.66 2.53
C ASP A 138 -18.32 -5.26 3.50
N ILE A 139 -18.56 -6.51 3.89
CA ILE A 139 -17.66 -7.30 4.73
C ILE A 139 -16.29 -7.57 4.07
N ASN A 140 -16.16 -7.34 2.77
CA ASN A 140 -14.92 -7.39 2.01
C ASN A 140 -14.24 -6.02 1.88
N ASN A 141 -14.71 -4.95 2.52
CA ASN A 141 -14.00 -3.66 2.50
C ASN A 141 -12.50 -3.86 2.81
N SER A 142 -11.62 -3.31 1.98
CA SER A 142 -10.16 -3.45 2.09
C SER A 142 -9.62 -3.18 3.50
N SER A 143 -10.14 -2.17 4.19
CA SER A 143 -9.74 -1.86 5.57
C SER A 143 -10.10 -3.00 6.52
N TYR A 144 -11.30 -3.59 6.39
CA TYR A 144 -11.73 -4.70 7.25
C TYR A 144 -10.87 -5.94 7.03
N VAL A 145 -10.54 -6.23 5.77
CA VAL A 145 -9.67 -7.35 5.37
C VAL A 145 -8.26 -7.16 5.93
N ASP A 146 -7.73 -5.94 5.88
CA ASP A 146 -6.43 -5.57 6.44
C ASP A 146 -6.39 -5.78 7.96
N GLY A 147 -7.28 -5.10 8.69
CA GLY A 147 -7.31 -5.18 10.15
C GLY A 147 -7.56 -6.60 10.67
N PHE A 148 -8.33 -7.41 9.95
CA PHE A 148 -8.53 -8.82 10.33
C PHE A 148 -7.29 -9.68 10.07
N PHE A 149 -6.54 -9.43 8.99
CA PHE A 149 -5.29 -10.17 8.75
C PHE A 149 -4.24 -9.82 9.81
N SER A 150 -4.09 -8.54 10.15
CA SER A 150 -3.20 -8.09 11.23
C SER A 150 -3.52 -8.80 12.55
N PHE A 151 -4.80 -9.00 12.86
CA PHE A 151 -5.22 -9.78 14.02
C PHE A 151 -4.78 -11.25 13.95
N ILE A 152 -5.06 -11.97 12.86
CA ILE A 152 -4.73 -13.42 12.78
C ILE A 152 -3.24 -13.69 12.62
N SER A 153 -2.49 -12.77 11.98
CA SER A 153 -1.03 -12.82 11.93
C SER A 153 -0.43 -12.68 13.33
N SER A 154 -0.91 -11.72 14.12
CA SER A 154 -0.48 -11.53 15.52
C SER A 154 -0.68 -12.80 16.37
N GLN A 155 -1.74 -13.59 16.11
CA GLN A 155 -1.96 -14.85 16.84
C GLN A 155 -0.82 -15.87 16.63
N LEU A 156 -0.15 -15.86 15.47
CA LEU A 156 1.00 -16.75 15.22
C LEU A 156 2.20 -16.41 16.11
N ILE A 157 2.37 -15.15 16.52
CA ILE A 157 3.42 -14.72 17.45
C ILE A 157 3.30 -15.52 18.75
N TYR A 158 2.09 -15.58 19.30
CA TYR A 158 1.85 -16.16 20.62
C TYR A 158 1.63 -17.68 20.62
N ASN A 159 1.16 -18.24 19.50
CA ASN A 159 0.85 -19.67 19.42
C ASN A 159 1.99 -20.47 18.77
N ASN A 160 2.83 -19.83 17.95
CA ASN A 160 3.83 -20.48 17.12
C ASN A 160 5.23 -19.83 17.22
N ASN A 161 5.43 -18.88 18.13
CA ASN A 161 6.70 -18.14 18.28
C ASN A 161 7.14 -17.45 16.97
N PHE A 162 6.16 -17.05 16.14
CA PHE A 162 6.41 -16.43 14.84
C PHE A 162 6.78 -14.96 15.03
N LEU A 163 8.07 -14.68 15.19
CA LEU A 163 8.59 -13.36 15.53
C LEU A 163 8.37 -12.28 14.44
N HIS A 164 8.09 -12.69 13.20
CA HIS A 164 7.84 -11.79 12.08
C HIS A 164 6.40 -11.29 11.99
N GLY A 165 5.48 -11.84 12.79
CA GLY A 165 4.11 -11.31 12.86
C GLY A 165 4.12 -9.91 13.46
N VAL A 166 3.15 -9.09 13.08
CA VAL A 166 2.95 -7.75 13.64
C VAL A 166 2.00 -7.84 14.82
N ASP A 167 2.41 -7.36 15.98
CA ASP A 167 1.56 -7.37 17.18
C ASP A 167 0.31 -6.49 17.00
N TYR A 168 -0.88 -7.05 17.24
CA TYR A 168 -2.17 -6.37 17.08
C TYR A 168 -2.83 -6.09 18.43
N TYR A 169 -3.19 -4.83 18.68
CA TYR A 169 -3.72 -4.39 19.98
C TYR A 169 -5.20 -4.05 19.97
N GLY A 170 -5.81 -3.86 18.80
CA GLY A 170 -7.24 -3.56 18.69
C GLY A 170 -7.58 -2.89 17.36
N SER A 171 -8.88 -2.79 17.06
CA SER A 171 -9.36 -2.04 15.91
C SER A 171 -10.78 -1.53 16.15
N PHE A 172 -11.05 -0.32 15.67
CA PHE A 172 -12.30 0.40 15.91
C PHE A 172 -12.72 1.14 14.64
N LEU A 173 -14.03 1.25 14.40
CA LEU A 173 -14.53 2.17 13.37
C LEU A 173 -14.75 3.54 14.01
N ALA A 174 -14.35 4.59 13.31
CA ALA A 174 -14.48 5.96 13.77
C ALA A 174 -14.57 6.94 12.60
N ILE A 175 -14.97 8.16 12.89
CA ILE A 175 -14.79 9.31 12.01
C ILE A 175 -13.55 10.06 12.47
N LYS A 176 -12.51 10.07 11.64
CA LYS A 176 -11.32 10.89 11.87
C LYS A 176 -11.64 12.33 11.53
N ASN A 177 -11.49 13.23 12.50
CA ASN A 177 -11.52 14.66 12.24
C ASN A 177 -10.13 15.10 11.72
N ASN A 178 -10.13 16.01 10.74
CA ASN A 178 -8.92 16.47 10.05
C ASN A 178 -8.08 15.27 9.55
N PHE A 179 -8.70 14.44 8.73
CA PHE A 179 -8.03 13.30 8.11
C PHE A 179 -7.01 13.81 7.09
N LYS A 180 -5.72 13.67 7.42
CA LYS A 180 -4.61 13.96 6.52
C LYS A 180 -4.33 12.76 5.63
N PHE A 181 -4.08 13.03 4.35
CA PHE A 181 -3.83 12.03 3.33
C PHE A 181 -2.73 12.53 2.39
N ASN A 182 -1.61 11.80 2.29
CA ASN A 182 -0.52 12.18 1.39
C ASN A 182 -0.98 12.01 -0.07
N VAL A 183 -0.84 13.06 -0.88
CA VAL A 183 -1.26 13.11 -2.28
C VAL A 183 -0.11 13.37 -3.25
N ILE A 184 1.15 13.39 -2.80
CA ILE A 184 2.29 13.79 -3.64
C ILE A 184 2.38 12.98 -4.94
N ASP A 185 2.33 11.65 -4.87
CA ASP A 185 2.45 10.75 -6.02
C ASP A 185 1.36 10.96 -7.09
N ASP A 186 0.20 11.47 -6.67
CA ASP A 186 -0.99 11.62 -7.51
C ASP A 186 -1.37 13.09 -7.73
N ILE A 187 -0.54 14.06 -7.30
CA ILE A 187 -0.88 15.49 -7.35
C ILE A 187 -1.10 15.94 -8.80
N ASN A 188 -0.28 15.45 -9.72
CA ASN A 188 -0.40 15.69 -11.16
C ASN A 188 -1.72 15.16 -11.75
N TYR A 189 -2.23 14.06 -11.21
CA TYR A 189 -3.53 13.52 -11.59
C TYR A 189 -4.67 14.36 -11.00
N LEU A 190 -4.56 14.74 -9.72
CA LEU A 190 -5.56 15.56 -9.04
C LEU A 190 -5.72 16.94 -9.68
N CYS A 191 -4.63 17.57 -10.09
CA CYS A 191 -4.62 18.85 -10.79
C CYS A 191 -5.33 18.81 -12.15
N LYS A 192 -5.57 17.63 -12.75
CA LYS A 192 -6.37 17.50 -13.98
C LYS A 192 -7.88 17.50 -13.71
N SER A 193 -8.30 17.41 -12.45
CA SER A 193 -9.72 17.39 -12.07
C SER A 193 -10.26 18.81 -11.85
N ASP A 194 -11.28 19.20 -12.63
CA ASP A 194 -12.01 20.45 -12.43
C ASP A 194 -12.61 20.53 -11.02
N PHE A 195 -13.07 19.40 -10.49
CA PHE A 195 -13.64 19.33 -9.15
C PHE A 195 -12.58 19.64 -8.09
N PHE A 196 -11.38 19.05 -8.22
CA PHE A 196 -10.28 19.27 -7.29
C PHE A 196 -9.85 20.74 -7.28
N ASN A 197 -9.58 21.31 -8.45
CA ASN A 197 -9.13 22.71 -8.58
C ASN A 197 -10.15 23.72 -8.09
N LYS A 198 -11.46 23.44 -8.23
CA LYS A 198 -12.53 24.31 -7.76
C LYS A 198 -12.72 24.28 -6.24
N HIS A 199 -12.43 23.15 -5.61
CA HIS A 199 -12.73 22.92 -4.20
C HIS A 199 -11.48 22.79 -3.31
N LYS A 200 -10.27 22.82 -3.88
CA LYS A 200 -9.04 22.92 -3.08
C LYS A 200 -9.11 24.19 -2.22
N ASN A 201 -8.73 24.04 -0.96
CA ASN A 201 -8.75 25.11 0.05
C ASN A 201 -10.15 25.69 0.33
N THR A 202 -11.19 24.85 0.21
CA THR A 202 -12.57 25.18 0.59
C THR A 202 -13.02 24.38 1.83
N SER A 203 -14.31 24.41 2.16
CA SER A 203 -14.87 23.62 3.27
C SER A 203 -14.88 22.11 3.01
N LEU A 204 -14.61 21.63 1.79
CA LEU A 204 -14.58 20.20 1.48
C LEU A 204 -13.25 19.54 1.83
N PHE A 205 -12.13 20.20 1.53
CA PHE A 205 -10.78 19.77 1.86
C PHE A 205 -9.79 20.94 1.67
N GLN A 206 -8.69 20.86 2.40
CA GLN A 206 -7.53 21.75 2.29
C GLN A 206 -6.35 20.95 1.73
N VAL A 207 -5.48 21.58 0.95
CA VAL A 207 -4.27 20.94 0.42
C VAL A 207 -3.11 21.85 0.79
N GLU A 208 -2.04 21.26 1.33
CA GLU A 208 -0.79 21.97 1.58
C GLU A 208 -0.24 22.57 0.27
N GLU A 209 0.59 23.61 0.37
CA GLU A 209 1.16 24.25 -0.82
C GLU A 209 2.01 23.23 -1.58
N TYR A 210 1.82 23.14 -2.89
CA TYR A 210 2.51 22.15 -3.74
C TYR A 210 2.99 22.77 -5.06
N GLU A 211 2.81 24.08 -5.21
CA GLU A 211 3.16 24.82 -6.42
C GLU A 211 4.66 24.71 -6.74
N TYR A 212 5.54 24.62 -5.75
CA TYR A 212 6.99 24.42 -5.91
C TYR A 212 7.34 23.08 -6.60
N LEU A 213 6.52 22.05 -6.41
CA LEU A 213 6.72 20.73 -7.05
C LEU A 213 6.40 20.73 -8.54
N LEU A 214 5.53 21.64 -8.98
CA LEU A 214 5.08 21.72 -10.38
C LEU A 214 6.02 22.52 -11.28
N GLU A 215 7.00 23.24 -10.70
CA GLU A 215 7.93 24.11 -11.44
C GLU A 215 9.12 23.33 -12.03
N ASN A 216 9.39 22.11 -11.56
CA ASN A 216 10.52 21.29 -12.02
C ASN A 216 10.23 20.46 -13.29
N ASP A 217 8.96 20.27 -13.65
CA ASP A 217 8.53 19.58 -14.89
C ASP A 217 8.38 20.52 -16.11
N ASP A 218 8.62 21.82 -15.90
CA ASP A 218 8.17 22.89 -16.78
C ASP A 218 9.17 23.28 -17.91
N ASN A 219 10.13 22.39 -18.23
CA ASN A 219 10.93 22.49 -19.46
C ASN A 219 10.23 21.91 -20.71
N GLU A 220 9.10 21.20 -20.57
CA GLU A 220 8.32 20.74 -21.75
C GLU A 220 6.84 21.17 -21.80
N LEU A 221 6.25 21.73 -20.73
CA LEU A 221 4.79 21.98 -20.67
C LEU A 221 4.33 23.43 -20.44
N ASN A 222 5.25 24.39 -20.52
CA ASN A 222 4.94 25.82 -20.33
C ASN A 222 4.12 26.49 -21.45
N ASP A 223 3.57 25.74 -22.41
CA ASP A 223 2.71 26.29 -23.48
C ASP A 223 1.20 25.99 -23.32
N GLU A 224 0.78 25.26 -22.27
CA GLU A 224 -0.63 24.90 -22.06
C GLU A 224 -1.35 25.69 -20.95
N ARG A 225 -0.63 26.35 -20.03
CA ARG A 225 -1.23 27.12 -18.93
C ARG A 225 -1.60 28.57 -19.28
N LYS A 226 -1.40 29.02 -20.52
CA LYS A 226 -2.08 30.20 -21.05
C LYS A 226 -3.38 29.73 -21.70
N VAL A 227 -4.51 30.13 -21.13
CA VAL A 227 -5.82 30.09 -21.79
C VAL A 227 -5.64 30.57 -23.23
N LYS A 228 -5.57 29.64 -24.19
CA LYS A 228 -5.45 29.99 -25.61
C LYS A 228 -6.68 30.85 -25.92
N PRO A 229 -6.51 32.09 -26.40
CA PRO A 229 -7.66 32.93 -26.68
C PRO A 229 -8.58 32.19 -27.66
N LEU A 230 -9.89 32.19 -27.36
CA LEU A 230 -10.89 31.58 -28.24
C LEU A 230 -10.63 32.00 -29.69
N ILE A 231 -10.40 31.02 -30.56
CA ILE A 231 -10.29 31.26 -32.01
C ILE A 231 -11.66 31.77 -32.47
N LYS A 232 -11.75 33.08 -32.71
CA LYS A 232 -12.89 33.67 -33.40
C LYS A 232 -12.76 33.31 -34.87
N ILE A 233 -13.50 32.29 -35.30
CA ILE A 233 -13.72 32.05 -36.73
C ILE A 233 -14.63 33.17 -37.22
N CYS A 234 -14.04 34.18 -37.85
CA CYS A 234 -14.80 35.21 -38.56
C CYS A 234 -15.42 34.55 -39.79
N ASN A 235 -16.73 34.31 -39.78
CA ASN A 235 -17.50 33.91 -40.97
C ASN A 235 -17.66 35.11 -41.94
N ASP A 236 -16.56 35.75 -42.31
CA ASP A 236 -16.56 36.67 -43.46
C ASP A 236 -16.21 35.88 -44.71
N HIS A 237 -17.27 35.51 -45.43
CA HIS A 237 -17.27 34.67 -46.63
C HIS A 237 -16.55 35.26 -47.87
N ASN A 238 -15.57 36.16 -47.74
CA ASN A 238 -14.99 36.82 -48.93
C ASN A 238 -13.47 37.01 -48.99
N GLU A 239 -12.65 36.53 -48.05
CA GLU A 239 -11.19 36.56 -48.22
C GLU A 239 -10.53 35.24 -47.79
N SER A 240 -10.58 34.25 -48.69
CA SER A 240 -9.70 33.08 -48.63
C SER A 240 -8.26 33.52 -48.94
N VAL A 241 -7.44 33.70 -47.91
CA VAL A 241 -5.98 33.71 -48.06
C VAL A 241 -5.57 32.32 -48.56
N LYS A 242 -5.29 32.21 -49.87
CA LYS A 242 -4.71 31.01 -50.47
C LYS A 242 -3.38 30.74 -49.79
N SER A 243 -3.31 29.71 -48.93
CA SER A 243 -2.03 29.21 -48.45
C SER A 243 -1.29 28.59 -49.64
N ASN A 244 -0.10 29.10 -49.93
CA ASN A 244 0.78 28.61 -50.99
C ASN A 244 1.78 27.55 -50.47
N LEU A 245 1.49 26.88 -49.34
CA LEU A 245 2.31 25.77 -48.88
C LEU A 245 1.80 24.46 -49.48
N SER A 246 2.47 23.96 -50.52
CA SER A 246 2.33 22.56 -50.92
C SER A 246 3.27 21.71 -50.07
N ILE A 247 2.72 20.91 -49.17
CA ILE A 247 3.46 19.82 -48.52
C ILE A 247 3.77 18.77 -49.61
N LYS A 248 5.04 18.34 -49.68
CA LYS A 248 5.44 17.22 -50.56
C LYS A 248 4.64 15.98 -50.13
N SER A 249 4.03 15.30 -51.10
CA SER A 249 3.32 14.04 -50.86
C SER A 249 4.24 13.06 -50.12
N ILE A 250 3.74 12.54 -49.01
CA ILE A 250 4.42 11.50 -48.23
C ILE A 250 4.55 10.27 -49.12
N ASN A 251 5.77 9.76 -49.26
CA ASN A 251 6.04 8.58 -50.08
C ASN A 251 5.62 7.33 -49.29
N GLU A 252 4.74 6.50 -49.84
CA GLU A 252 4.18 5.31 -49.20
C GLU A 252 5.25 4.25 -48.83
N ASN A 253 6.45 4.33 -49.40
CA ASN A 253 7.59 3.49 -49.01
C ASN A 253 8.04 3.68 -47.55
N LEU A 254 7.59 4.73 -46.87
CA LEU A 254 7.93 4.99 -45.46
C LEU A 254 7.21 4.03 -44.49
N TYR A 255 6.14 3.36 -44.94
CA TYR A 255 5.23 2.63 -44.05
C TYR A 255 5.37 1.11 -44.09
N GLU A 256 6.39 0.54 -44.76
CA GLU A 256 6.69 -0.92 -44.76
C GLU A 256 5.43 -1.82 -44.72
N GLU A 257 4.47 -1.59 -45.63
CA GLU A 257 3.23 -2.38 -45.78
C GLU A 257 2.22 -2.32 -44.60
N LEU A 258 2.29 -1.32 -43.71
CA LEU A 258 1.32 -1.17 -42.60
C LEU A 258 -0.15 -0.92 -43.03
N PHE A 259 -0.36 -0.51 -44.29
CA PHE A 259 -1.68 -0.24 -44.85
C PHE A 259 -1.90 -1.07 -46.11
N GLU A 260 -3.01 -1.79 -46.19
CA GLU A 260 -3.40 -2.53 -47.40
C GLU A 260 -3.73 -1.54 -48.54
N GLN A 261 -3.01 -1.65 -49.66
CA GLN A 261 -3.31 -0.86 -50.86
C GLN A 261 -4.63 -1.36 -51.48
N ILE A 262 -5.63 -0.48 -51.50
CA ILE A 262 -6.91 -0.73 -52.17
C ILE A 262 -6.68 -0.67 -53.69
N ASN A 263 -6.43 -1.83 -54.31
CA ASN A 263 -6.46 -1.95 -55.77
C ASN A 263 -7.90 -1.79 -56.26
N THR A 264 -8.22 -0.63 -56.83
CA THR A 264 -9.51 -0.31 -57.48
C THR A 264 -9.67 -0.99 -58.84
N SER A 265 -9.34 -2.27 -58.93
CA SER A 265 -9.60 -3.09 -60.12
C SER A 265 -9.76 -4.56 -59.74
N SER A 266 -10.75 -4.85 -58.89
CA SER A 266 -11.42 -6.16 -58.87
C SER A 266 -12.83 -5.99 -58.31
N GLU A 267 -13.82 -6.26 -59.15
CA GLU A 267 -15.20 -6.47 -58.74
C GLU A 267 -15.25 -7.69 -57.81
N ASN A 268 -15.20 -7.48 -56.50
CA ASN A 268 -15.87 -8.27 -55.45
C ASN A 268 -15.28 -7.96 -54.07
N THR A 269 -15.79 -6.93 -53.41
CA THR A 269 -15.89 -6.88 -51.95
C THR A 269 -17.01 -5.91 -51.58
N LYS A 270 -18.08 -6.46 -51.00
CA LYS A 270 -19.03 -5.68 -50.22
C LYS A 270 -18.39 -5.42 -48.85
N ASP A 271 -18.65 -4.22 -48.34
CA ASP A 271 -18.40 -3.74 -46.98
C ASP A 271 -16.99 -3.23 -46.68
N GLN A 272 -16.68 -2.03 -47.18
CA GLN A 272 -15.85 -1.06 -46.45
C GLN A 272 -16.45 0.34 -46.59
N THR A 273 -17.29 0.71 -45.62
CA THR A 273 -17.86 2.06 -45.47
C THR A 273 -16.82 3.02 -44.93
N ILE A 274 -16.48 4.04 -45.71
CA ILE A 274 -15.71 5.21 -45.24
C ILE A 274 -16.63 6.00 -44.31
N MET A 275 -16.32 6.01 -43.01
CA MET A 275 -17.07 6.77 -42.00
C MET A 275 -16.89 8.27 -42.23
N SER A 276 -17.99 9.00 -42.36
CA SER A 276 -18.00 10.44 -42.53
C SER A 276 -18.16 11.16 -41.19
N LEU A 277 -17.77 12.44 -41.15
CA LEU A 277 -17.93 13.29 -39.98
C LEU A 277 -19.41 13.50 -39.58
N GLY A 278 -20.35 13.27 -40.50
CA GLY A 278 -21.79 13.28 -40.22
C GLY A 278 -22.22 12.07 -39.38
N ASP A 279 -21.60 10.92 -39.58
CA ASP A 279 -21.91 9.65 -38.89
C ASP A 279 -21.46 9.69 -37.42
N LEU A 280 -20.43 10.49 -37.10
CA LEU A 280 -19.97 10.75 -35.73
C LEU A 280 -20.90 11.66 -34.92
N LYS A 281 -21.74 12.46 -35.59
CA LYS A 281 -22.67 13.39 -34.92
C LYS A 281 -23.95 12.72 -34.42
N GLU A 282 -24.38 11.63 -35.06
CA GLU A 282 -25.48 10.78 -34.55
C GLU A 282 -25.03 9.89 -33.37
N CYS A 283 -23.74 9.86 -33.05
CA CYS A 283 -23.20 9.17 -31.88
C CYS A 283 -23.15 10.04 -30.61
N SER A 284 -23.84 11.20 -30.57
CA SER A 284 -23.93 12.02 -29.35
C SER A 284 -24.81 11.32 -28.32
N ILE A 285 -24.19 10.79 -27.27
CA ILE A 285 -24.84 10.14 -26.12
C ILE A 285 -25.64 11.20 -25.34
N ASP A 286 -26.95 10.98 -25.24
CA ASP A 286 -27.82 11.68 -24.30
C ASP A 286 -27.36 11.41 -22.86
N LEU A 287 -27.16 12.50 -22.10
CA LEU A 287 -26.88 12.49 -20.66
C LEU A 287 -28.14 12.01 -19.91
N ILE A 288 -28.08 10.83 -19.30
CA ILE A 288 -29.13 10.33 -18.41
C ILE A 288 -28.76 10.68 -16.96
N ASP A 289 -29.61 11.50 -16.36
CA ASP A 289 -29.62 11.88 -14.95
C ASP A 289 -29.98 10.67 -14.07
N ILE A 290 -29.07 10.21 -13.22
CA ILE A 290 -29.31 9.08 -12.29
C ILE A 290 -29.90 9.65 -11.00
N THR A 291 -31.18 9.99 -11.05
CA THR A 291 -32.07 9.96 -9.88
C THR A 291 -33.40 9.37 -10.31
N ASN A 292 -33.50 8.03 -10.31
CA ASN A 292 -34.68 7.23 -9.96
C ASN A 292 -34.51 5.78 -10.45
N ASN A 293 -34.69 4.84 -9.52
CA ASN A 293 -34.79 3.40 -9.78
C ASN A 293 -36.01 3.10 -10.67
N ASP A 294 -35.84 2.26 -11.68
CA ASP A 294 -36.75 1.15 -11.96
C ASP A 294 -36.13 0.12 -12.92
N ASN A 295 -36.62 -1.11 -12.79
CA ASN A 295 -36.11 -2.38 -13.29
C ASN A 295 -35.80 -2.49 -14.81
N ASP A 296 -34.87 -3.41 -15.06
CA ASP A 296 -34.70 -4.32 -16.20
C ASP A 296 -33.74 -3.99 -17.37
N ASN A 297 -32.79 -4.93 -17.49
CA ASN A 297 -32.09 -5.46 -18.67
C ASN A 297 -30.89 -4.71 -19.29
N ASN A 298 -29.71 -5.26 -18.93
CA ASN A 298 -28.56 -5.58 -19.78
C ASN A 298 -28.09 -4.52 -20.79
N ASN A 299 -27.07 -3.75 -20.40
CA ASN A 299 -25.82 -3.60 -21.14
C ASN A 299 -24.76 -2.92 -20.25
N HIS A 300 -23.78 -3.70 -19.78
CA HIS A 300 -22.66 -3.23 -18.96
C HIS A 300 -21.66 -2.44 -19.82
N ILE A 301 -21.59 -1.12 -19.63
CA ILE A 301 -20.46 -0.29 -20.05
C ILE A 301 -19.73 0.18 -18.79
N THR A 302 -18.54 -0.37 -18.58
CA THR A 302 -17.63 -0.08 -17.47
C THR A 302 -16.81 1.17 -17.74
N THR A 303 -16.99 2.23 -16.96
CA THR A 303 -16.06 3.37 -16.88
C THR A 303 -15.06 3.12 -15.75
N THR A 304 -13.89 2.56 -16.07
CA THR A 304 -12.79 2.40 -15.11
C THR A 304 -12.10 3.74 -14.91
N VAL A 305 -12.17 4.29 -13.69
CA VAL A 305 -11.37 5.44 -13.28
C VAL A 305 -9.91 5.01 -13.32
N LYS A 306 -9.11 5.67 -14.16
CA LYS A 306 -7.65 5.56 -14.17
C LYS A 306 -7.14 6.26 -12.93
N SER A 307 -6.75 5.50 -11.94
CA SER A 307 -5.98 5.97 -10.80
C SER A 307 -5.16 4.76 -10.34
N GLY A 308 -3.86 4.79 -10.63
CA GLY A 308 -2.87 3.87 -10.07
C GLY A 308 -2.62 4.14 -8.59
N SER A 309 -3.36 5.09 -8.01
CA SER A 309 -3.36 5.44 -6.60
C SER A 309 -3.53 4.19 -5.73
N THR A 310 -2.40 3.68 -5.27
CA THR A 310 -2.33 2.76 -4.14
C THR A 310 -2.92 3.53 -2.96
N CYS A 311 -4.21 3.36 -2.68
CA CYS A 311 -4.87 3.92 -1.49
C CYS A 311 -4.34 3.32 -0.18
N SER A 312 -3.19 2.63 -0.23
CA SER A 312 -2.33 2.34 0.91
C SER A 312 -1.66 3.64 1.28
N SER A 313 -2.18 4.25 2.34
CA SER A 313 -1.57 5.40 2.97
C SER A 313 -0.10 5.10 3.20
N ARG A 314 0.83 5.77 2.49
CA ARG A 314 2.28 5.82 2.79
C ARG A 314 2.58 6.39 4.19
N THR A 315 1.56 6.56 5.04
CA THR A 315 1.68 7.02 6.43
C THR A 315 2.31 5.97 7.36
N SER A 316 2.98 4.95 6.83
CA SER A 316 3.65 3.87 7.57
C SER A 316 5.09 4.19 7.95
N HIS A 317 5.66 5.32 7.51
CA HIS A 317 6.92 5.81 8.07
C HIS A 317 6.71 6.13 9.55
N THR A 318 7.59 5.58 10.39
CA THR A 318 7.43 5.51 11.85
C THR A 318 8.57 6.21 12.62
N SER A 319 9.50 6.81 11.90
CA SER A 319 10.64 7.55 12.44
C SER A 319 11.09 8.60 11.43
N GLU A 320 10.99 9.87 11.81
CA GLU A 320 11.82 10.95 11.27
C GLU A 320 12.20 11.86 12.44
N ASN A 321 13.48 12.21 12.48
CA ASN A 321 14.15 12.88 13.58
C ASN A 321 14.53 14.27 13.06
N SER A 322 13.65 15.26 13.26
CA SER A 322 13.97 16.66 12.92
C SER A 322 14.15 17.47 14.20
N GLU A 323 15.42 17.80 14.49
CA GLU A 323 15.78 18.84 15.45
C GLU A 323 15.57 20.19 14.76
N MET A 324 14.53 20.93 15.16
CA MET A 324 14.36 22.33 14.73
C MET A 324 14.62 23.25 15.91
N GLU A 325 15.71 24.02 15.79
CA GLU A 325 16.09 25.07 16.74
C GLU A 325 15.11 26.25 16.66
N ASP A 326 14.35 26.46 17.75
CA ASP A 326 13.51 27.64 17.91
C ASP A 326 14.37 28.86 18.30
N TYR A 327 14.51 29.79 17.36
CA TYR A 327 14.95 31.16 17.63
C TYR A 327 13.82 31.94 18.30
N ASP A 328 13.90 32.12 19.62
CA ASP A 328 13.12 33.15 20.32
C ASP A 328 14.06 34.14 21.02
N ASN A 329 14.11 35.35 20.45
CA ASN A 329 14.74 36.53 21.00
C ASN A 329 13.64 37.43 21.56
N ASP A 330 13.50 37.52 22.89
CA ASP A 330 13.21 38.80 23.55
C ASP A 330 13.42 38.76 25.09
N ASN A 331 14.54 39.35 25.50
CA ASN A 331 14.74 40.29 26.61
C ASN A 331 13.76 40.28 27.82
N LYS A 332 14.25 39.91 29.02
CA LYS A 332 14.63 40.85 30.10
C LYS A 332 14.93 40.22 31.47
N GLU A 333 15.91 40.86 32.13
CA GLU A 333 16.12 41.09 33.57
C GLU A 333 16.86 40.03 34.43
N ASP A 334 18.16 40.32 34.60
CA ASP A 334 18.95 40.46 35.85
C ASP A 334 18.70 39.50 37.03
N GLU A 335 19.75 38.78 37.46
CA GLU A 335 20.56 39.13 38.66
C GLU A 335 21.64 38.06 38.98
N ASN A 336 22.89 38.53 39.14
CA ASN A 336 23.97 38.10 40.04
C ASN A 336 24.32 36.60 40.27
N SER A 337 25.57 36.23 39.97
CA SER A 337 26.62 36.13 41.01
C SER A 337 27.99 35.70 40.44
N GLU A 338 29.02 36.48 40.81
CA GLU A 338 30.47 36.24 40.66
C GLU A 338 30.96 34.94 41.32
N TYR A 339 31.97 34.26 40.76
CA TYR A 339 33.36 34.26 41.25
C TYR A 339 34.30 33.25 40.52
N ASP A 340 35.49 33.77 40.19
CA ASP A 340 36.84 33.18 39.99
C ASP A 340 37.07 31.66 39.94
N SER A 341 37.91 31.22 38.98
CA SER A 341 39.35 31.08 39.24
C SER A 341 40.09 30.37 38.09
N LEU A 342 41.08 31.08 37.56
CA LEU A 342 42.39 30.66 37.02
C LEU A 342 42.81 29.20 37.33
N ASP A 343 43.35 28.49 36.33
CA ASP A 343 44.80 28.23 36.26
C ASP A 343 45.25 27.75 34.87
N GLU A 344 46.46 28.17 34.50
CA GLU A 344 47.17 27.93 33.26
C GLU A 344 47.79 26.53 33.19
N SER A 345 47.95 26.03 31.97
CA SER A 345 49.24 25.69 31.35
C SER A 345 49.32 24.31 30.69
N ASN A 346 49.74 24.37 29.42
CA ASN A 346 50.56 23.40 28.68
C ASN A 346 49.85 22.11 28.23
N ASP A 347 50.00 21.60 27.00
CA ASP A 347 51.03 21.77 25.97
C ASP A 347 50.51 21.21 24.63
N GLU A 348 51.10 21.72 23.54
CA GLU A 348 51.42 21.04 22.27
C GLU A 348 50.32 20.70 21.25
N ASP A 349 50.36 21.47 20.15
CA ASP A 349 50.36 21.07 18.74
C ASP A 349 49.46 19.89 18.31
N GLU A 350 48.29 20.20 17.74
CA GLU A 350 47.62 19.32 16.78
C GLU A 350 47.13 20.13 15.57
N ASP A 351 47.29 19.50 14.41
CA ASP A 351 47.25 20.04 13.07
C ASP A 351 45.88 20.65 12.68
N GLU A 352 45.92 21.73 11.91
CA GLU A 352 44.76 22.29 11.20
C GLU A 352 44.39 21.35 10.04
N ASP A 353 43.56 20.34 10.32
CA ASP A 353 42.77 19.67 9.29
C ASP A 353 41.45 20.44 9.14
N GLU A 354 41.37 21.23 8.06
CA GLU A 354 40.13 21.82 7.56
C GLU A 354 39.25 20.66 7.06
N ASP A 355 38.40 20.13 7.93
CA ASP A 355 37.28 19.28 7.53
C ASP A 355 36.29 20.17 6.76
N GLU A 356 36.32 20.07 5.43
CA GLU A 356 35.25 20.51 4.56
C GLU A 356 34.03 19.64 4.91
N ASP A 357 33.10 20.20 5.69
CA ASP A 357 31.76 19.64 5.88
C ASP A 357 31.11 19.49 4.49
N GLU A 358 31.21 18.30 3.91
CA GLU A 358 30.34 17.88 2.81
C GLU A 358 28.93 17.77 3.43
N ASP A 359 28.12 18.80 3.22
CA ASP A 359 26.69 18.76 3.47
C ASP A 359 26.13 17.54 2.72
N GLU A 360 25.89 16.44 3.45
CA GLU A 360 25.07 15.32 2.96
C GLU A 360 23.66 15.87 2.81
N ASP A 361 23.29 16.21 1.58
CA ASP A 361 21.90 16.46 1.19
C ASP A 361 21.09 15.19 1.54
N GLU A 362 20.51 15.11 2.73
CA GLU A 362 19.46 14.15 3.04
C GLU A 362 18.31 14.45 2.08
N ASP A 363 18.07 13.57 1.11
CA ASP A 363 16.89 13.58 0.25
C ASP A 363 15.65 13.36 1.15
N GLU A 364 15.18 14.42 1.83
CA GLU A 364 13.94 14.39 2.62
C GLU A 364 12.79 14.03 1.68
N GLU A 365 12.08 12.93 1.96
CA GLU A 365 10.88 12.58 1.20
C GLU A 365 9.87 13.73 1.31
N GLU A 366 9.59 14.40 0.19
CA GLU A 366 8.61 15.48 0.17
C GLU A 366 7.20 14.92 0.42
N PHE A 367 6.45 15.54 1.34
CA PHE A 367 5.07 15.18 1.62
C PHE A 367 4.13 16.32 1.24
N VAL A 368 3.02 15.98 0.59
CA VAL A 368 1.91 16.93 0.37
C VAL A 368 0.65 16.34 0.95
N PHE A 369 0.13 16.91 2.03
CA PHE A 369 -1.11 16.41 2.63
C PHE A 369 -2.35 17.15 2.14
N ALA A 370 -3.35 16.38 1.69
CA ALA A 370 -4.73 16.80 1.64
C ALA A 370 -5.43 16.50 2.97
N THR A 371 -6.01 17.53 3.58
CA THR A 371 -6.78 17.44 4.84
C THR A 371 -8.28 17.46 4.56
N ILE A 372 -8.95 16.34 4.82
CA ILE A 372 -10.42 16.20 4.75
C ILE A 372 -11.01 16.41 6.16
N PRO A 373 -11.98 17.32 6.36
CA PRO A 373 -12.46 17.67 7.70
C PRO A 373 -12.99 16.50 8.52
N LYS A 374 -13.69 15.56 7.87
CA LYS A 374 -14.22 14.34 8.48
C LYS A 374 -14.16 13.20 7.47
N PHE A 375 -13.60 12.07 7.88
CA PHE A 375 -13.53 10.90 7.01
C PHE A 375 -13.73 9.60 7.80
N PRO A 376 -14.51 8.63 7.28
CA PRO A 376 -14.74 7.36 7.95
C PRO A 376 -13.50 6.45 7.81
N VAL A 377 -12.99 5.99 8.93
CA VAL A 377 -11.79 5.14 9.02
C VAL A 377 -12.03 3.91 9.88
N GLN A 378 -11.30 2.85 9.59
CA GLN A 378 -10.98 1.83 10.56
C GLN A 378 -9.60 2.14 11.15
N VAL A 379 -9.60 2.36 12.45
CA VAL A 379 -8.37 2.51 13.22
C VAL A 379 -7.84 1.12 13.54
N ILE A 380 -6.58 0.84 13.20
CA ILE A 380 -5.91 -0.44 13.50
C ILE A 380 -4.70 -0.14 14.38
N CYS A 381 -4.74 -0.62 15.63
CA CYS A 381 -3.68 -0.39 16.61
C CYS A 381 -2.67 -1.54 16.53
N MET A 382 -1.43 -1.23 16.16
CA MET A 382 -0.39 -2.23 15.88
C MET A 382 0.92 -1.88 16.58
N GLU A 383 1.83 -2.84 16.69
CA GLU A 383 3.18 -2.52 17.12
C GLU A 383 3.85 -1.52 16.18
N HIS A 384 4.63 -0.63 16.78
CA HIS A 384 5.57 0.22 16.09
C HIS A 384 6.76 -0.61 15.58
N CYS A 385 7.07 -0.43 14.30
CA CYS A 385 8.32 -0.86 13.66
C CYS A 385 9.24 0.36 13.54
N GLU A 386 10.52 0.16 13.27
CA GLU A 386 11.47 1.28 13.20
C GLU A 386 11.31 2.01 11.87
N SER A 387 11.66 1.33 10.78
CA SER A 387 11.62 1.90 9.43
C SER A 387 11.26 0.82 8.40
N THR A 388 11.06 1.24 7.15
CA THR A 388 10.72 0.35 6.04
C THR A 388 11.97 -0.31 5.46
N PHE A 389 11.79 -1.33 4.63
CA PHE A 389 12.89 -1.90 3.86
C PHE A 389 13.31 -0.98 2.70
N ASP A 390 12.42 -0.08 2.27
CA ASP A 390 12.70 0.92 1.24
C ASP A 390 13.75 1.93 1.75
N ASP A 391 13.45 2.59 2.88
CA ASP A 391 14.34 3.51 3.58
C ASP A 391 15.69 2.84 3.86
N LEU A 392 15.68 1.55 4.26
CA LEU A 392 16.91 0.81 4.53
C LEU A 392 17.77 0.61 3.29
N ILE A 393 17.17 0.40 2.11
CA ILE A 393 17.90 0.22 0.85
C ILE A 393 18.39 1.57 0.32
N MET A 394 17.60 2.62 0.48
CA MET A 394 17.93 3.98 0.07
C MET A 394 19.11 4.54 0.87
N ASN A 395 19.07 4.38 2.21
CA ASN A 395 19.95 5.11 3.12
C ASN A 395 21.12 4.29 3.67
N GLU A 396 21.16 2.96 3.44
CA GLU A 396 22.26 2.12 3.90
C GLU A 396 22.85 1.26 2.77
N GLU A 397 24.19 1.18 2.72
CA GLU A 397 24.89 0.24 1.83
C GLU A 397 24.86 -1.19 2.41
N LEU A 398 23.88 -1.97 1.97
CA LEU A 398 23.71 -3.35 2.43
C LEU A 398 24.73 -4.31 1.80
N SER A 399 25.46 -5.04 2.64
CA SER A 399 26.31 -6.13 2.17
C SER A 399 25.50 -7.28 1.55
N GLU A 400 26.14 -8.10 0.71
CA GLU A 400 25.48 -9.26 0.07
C GLU A 400 24.87 -10.23 1.11
N ASP A 401 25.52 -10.42 2.25
CA ASP A 401 24.99 -11.29 3.31
C ASP A 401 23.78 -10.67 4.03
N GLU A 402 23.73 -9.34 4.16
CA GLU A 402 22.57 -8.62 4.68
C GLU A 402 21.39 -8.73 3.74
N TRP A 403 21.60 -8.48 2.44
CA TRP A 403 20.59 -8.69 1.41
C TRP A 403 19.98 -10.09 1.46
N PHE A 404 20.82 -11.12 1.44
CA PHE A 404 20.33 -12.49 1.47
C PHE A 404 19.71 -12.86 2.82
N SER A 405 20.14 -12.25 3.92
CA SER A 405 19.44 -12.41 5.20
C SER A 405 18.02 -11.83 5.12
N SER A 406 17.89 -10.57 4.69
CA SER A 406 16.61 -9.87 4.57
C SER A 406 15.64 -10.64 3.68
N LEU A 407 16.08 -11.01 2.46
CA LEU A 407 15.29 -11.80 1.53
C LEU A 407 14.93 -13.18 2.08
N MET A 408 15.84 -13.84 2.80
CA MET A 408 15.55 -15.14 3.43
C MET A 408 14.48 -15.02 4.52
N GLN A 409 14.51 -13.97 5.34
CA GLN A 409 13.45 -13.68 6.32
C GLN A 409 12.10 -13.47 5.61
N ILE A 410 12.06 -12.63 4.57
CA ILE A 410 10.84 -12.36 3.78
C ILE A 410 10.29 -13.64 3.14
N VAL A 411 11.14 -14.46 2.53
CA VAL A 411 10.75 -15.78 1.98
C VAL A 411 10.14 -16.67 3.06
N MET A 412 10.73 -16.73 4.26
CA MET A 412 10.19 -17.54 5.37
C MET A 412 8.85 -17.00 5.90
N ILE A 413 8.63 -15.68 5.87
CA ILE A 413 7.33 -15.05 6.19
C ILE A 413 6.27 -15.52 5.19
N LEU A 414 6.54 -15.37 3.88
CA LEU A 414 5.63 -15.79 2.83
C LEU A 414 5.30 -17.28 2.91
N ILE A 415 6.31 -18.13 3.10
CA ILE A 415 6.13 -19.58 3.30
C ILE A 415 5.18 -19.86 4.49
N THR A 416 5.38 -19.15 5.59
CA THR A 416 4.56 -19.31 6.80
C THR A 416 3.10 -18.90 6.55
N TYR A 417 2.87 -17.74 5.96
CA TYR A 417 1.52 -17.26 5.66
C TYR A 417 0.82 -18.11 4.59
N GLN A 418 1.54 -18.55 3.56
CA GLN A 418 1.01 -19.46 2.54
C GLN A 418 0.56 -20.79 3.15
N LYS A 419 1.35 -21.35 4.07
CA LYS A 419 0.99 -22.58 4.78
C LYS A 419 -0.21 -22.40 5.72
N ALA A 420 -0.22 -21.32 6.50
CA ALA A 420 -1.26 -21.07 7.49
C ALA A 420 -2.59 -20.68 6.84
N PHE A 421 -2.56 -19.85 5.79
CA PHE A 421 -3.73 -19.12 5.30
C PHE A 421 -3.96 -19.19 3.79
N SER A 422 -3.16 -19.91 2.99
CA SER A 422 -3.19 -19.77 1.51
C SER A 422 -3.09 -18.31 1.05
N PHE A 423 -2.15 -17.60 1.65
CA PHE A 423 -1.98 -16.16 1.51
C PHE A 423 -1.26 -15.76 0.21
N THR A 424 -1.76 -14.72 -0.44
CA THR A 424 -0.98 -13.84 -1.33
C THR A 424 -1.14 -12.39 -0.87
N HIS A 425 -0.07 -11.60 -0.89
CA HIS A 425 -0.12 -10.19 -0.51
C HIS A 425 -0.76 -9.34 -1.61
N ASN A 426 -0.41 -9.61 -2.87
CA ASN A 426 -0.83 -8.93 -4.11
C ASN A 426 -0.39 -7.46 -4.24
N ASP A 427 0.36 -6.95 -3.28
CA ASP A 427 0.91 -5.58 -3.29
C ASP A 427 2.22 -5.48 -2.47
N LEU A 428 3.05 -6.52 -2.57
CA LEU A 428 4.28 -6.59 -1.77
C LEU A 428 5.38 -5.80 -2.45
N HIS A 429 5.70 -4.63 -1.92
CA HIS A 429 6.85 -3.81 -2.28
C HIS A 429 7.68 -3.51 -1.02
N THR A 430 8.86 -2.93 -1.19
CA THR A 430 9.82 -2.55 -0.14
C THR A 430 9.20 -1.72 0.98
N ASN A 431 8.36 -0.72 0.66
CA ASN A 431 7.61 0.04 1.67
C ASN A 431 6.61 -0.78 2.53
N ASN A 432 6.14 -1.94 2.04
CA ASN A 432 5.24 -2.84 2.79
C ASN A 432 5.99 -3.91 3.61
N ILE A 433 7.31 -3.78 3.69
CA ILE A 433 8.17 -4.58 4.54
C ILE A 433 8.83 -3.60 5.51
N MET A 434 8.70 -3.85 6.80
CA MET A 434 9.33 -3.03 7.85
C MET A 434 10.26 -3.91 8.69
N TYR A 435 11.10 -3.30 9.51
CA TYR A 435 11.93 -4.03 10.45
C TYR A 435 11.87 -3.49 11.87
N LYS A 436 12.38 -4.32 12.80
CA LYS A 436 12.69 -3.93 14.18
C LYS A 436 14.10 -4.35 14.53
N THR A 437 14.78 -3.53 15.33
CA THR A 437 16.07 -3.89 15.88
C THR A 437 15.96 -5.07 16.82
N THR A 438 17.02 -5.85 16.87
CA THR A 438 17.13 -7.00 17.75
C THR A 438 18.59 -7.26 18.15
N ASN A 439 18.76 -7.65 19.41
CA ASN A 439 20.05 -8.16 19.91
C ASN A 439 20.25 -9.65 19.58
N LYS A 440 19.25 -10.33 19.01
CA LYS A 440 19.41 -11.72 18.58
C LYS A 440 20.32 -11.77 17.38
N LYS A 441 21.39 -12.57 17.42
CA LYS A 441 22.32 -12.71 16.30
C LYS A 441 21.78 -13.58 15.16
N PHE A 442 20.91 -14.54 15.48
CA PHE A 442 20.39 -15.51 14.52
C PHE A 442 18.91 -15.80 14.76
N ILE A 443 18.20 -16.10 13.68
CA ILE A 443 16.88 -16.73 13.68
C ILE A 443 17.04 -18.16 13.19
N TYR A 444 16.33 -19.09 13.82
CA TYR A 444 16.30 -20.47 13.38
C TYR A 444 14.92 -20.83 12.84
N TYR A 445 14.87 -21.46 11.67
CA TYR A 445 13.63 -21.96 11.08
C TYR A 445 13.67 -23.48 10.94
N CYS A 446 12.51 -24.12 11.07
CA CYS A 446 12.31 -25.50 10.64
C CYS A 446 11.17 -25.54 9.61
N TYR A 447 11.49 -26.00 8.41
CA TYR A 447 10.54 -26.15 7.30
C TYR A 447 10.83 -27.42 6.52
N LYS A 448 9.81 -28.26 6.30
CA LYS A 448 9.94 -29.59 5.67
C LYS A 448 11.06 -30.44 6.31
N LYS A 449 11.17 -30.39 7.64
CA LYS A 449 12.21 -31.06 8.46
C LYS A 449 13.65 -30.63 8.14
N LYS A 450 13.83 -29.53 7.41
CA LYS A 450 15.12 -28.88 7.17
C LYS A 450 15.26 -27.71 8.13
N TYR A 451 16.46 -27.51 8.66
CA TYR A 451 16.76 -26.44 9.61
C TYR A 451 17.59 -25.36 8.94
N TYR A 452 17.21 -24.10 9.18
CA TYR A 452 17.90 -22.95 8.63
C TYR A 452 18.38 -22.06 9.77
N LYS A 453 19.60 -21.52 9.64
CA LYS A 453 20.18 -20.52 10.55
C LYS A 453 20.47 -19.26 9.76
N VAL A 454 19.72 -18.21 10.05
CA VAL A 454 19.80 -16.94 9.31
C VAL A 454 20.34 -15.86 10.25
N PRO A 455 21.46 -15.19 9.94
CA PRO A 455 21.96 -14.05 10.72
C PRO A 455 20.95 -12.90 10.65
N THR A 456 20.70 -12.19 11.73
CA THR A 456 19.73 -11.08 11.72
C THR A 456 20.31 -9.78 11.23
N PHE A 457 21.63 -9.59 11.35
CA PHE A 457 22.29 -8.29 11.24
C PHE A 457 21.57 -7.20 12.04
N GLY A 458 21.08 -7.58 13.23
CA GLY A 458 20.36 -6.67 14.10
C GLY A 458 18.91 -6.39 13.68
N ARG A 459 18.37 -6.97 12.59
CA ARG A 459 17.04 -6.66 12.07
C ARG A 459 16.10 -7.87 12.00
N ILE A 460 14.85 -7.68 12.42
CA ILE A 460 13.74 -8.62 12.25
C ILE A 460 12.73 -8.00 11.28
N PHE A 461 12.62 -8.58 10.07
CA PHE A 461 11.67 -8.10 9.07
C PHE A 461 10.24 -8.57 9.37
N LYS A 462 9.28 -7.72 9.01
CA LYS A 462 7.84 -7.87 9.20
C LYS A 462 7.12 -7.37 7.96
N MET A 463 5.99 -7.98 7.64
CA MET A 463 5.14 -7.59 6.51
C MET A 463 3.90 -6.87 7.05
N ILE A 464 3.51 -5.78 6.39
CA ILE A 464 2.36 -4.96 6.76
C ILE A 464 1.46 -4.73 5.53
N ASP A 465 0.33 -4.06 5.76
CA ASP A 465 -0.60 -3.62 4.72
C ASP A 465 -1.29 -4.72 3.90
N PHE A 466 -2.29 -5.35 4.52
CA PHE A 466 -2.97 -6.50 3.95
C PHE A 466 -4.25 -6.13 3.20
N GLY A 467 -4.42 -4.86 2.81
CA GLY A 467 -5.64 -4.36 2.16
C GLY A 467 -5.97 -5.00 0.82
N ARG A 468 -4.95 -5.46 0.07
CA ARG A 468 -5.10 -6.25 -1.17
C ARG A 468 -4.75 -7.72 -0.99
N SER A 469 -4.50 -8.17 0.23
CA SER A 469 -4.18 -9.58 0.46
C SER A 469 -5.38 -10.47 0.18
N ILE A 470 -5.10 -11.65 -0.37
CA ILE A 470 -6.08 -12.72 -0.55
C ILE A 470 -5.65 -13.90 0.30
N TYR A 471 -6.54 -14.33 1.20
CA TYR A 471 -6.25 -15.41 2.13
C TYR A 471 -7.51 -16.17 2.54
N LYS A 472 -7.31 -17.29 3.21
CA LYS A 472 -8.35 -18.18 3.70
C LYS A 472 -8.20 -18.40 5.20
N TYR A 473 -9.32 -18.34 5.89
CA TYR A 473 -9.37 -18.60 7.33
C TYR A 473 -10.74 -19.19 7.69
N ASP A 474 -10.75 -20.29 8.44
CA ASP A 474 -11.97 -20.93 8.96
C ASP A 474 -13.07 -21.15 7.89
N GLY A 475 -12.68 -21.75 6.77
CA GLY A 475 -13.52 -22.09 5.62
C GLY A 475 -13.92 -20.91 4.75
N LYS A 476 -13.46 -19.69 5.04
CA LYS A 476 -13.88 -18.45 4.38
C LYS A 476 -12.72 -17.86 3.58
N ILE A 477 -13.06 -17.25 2.45
CA ILE A 477 -12.13 -16.49 1.61
C ILE A 477 -12.23 -15.01 2.01
N PHE A 478 -11.09 -14.38 2.22
CA PHE A 478 -10.94 -12.96 2.42
C PHE A 478 -10.24 -12.42 1.18
N CYS A 479 -10.96 -11.61 0.42
CA CYS A 479 -10.53 -10.97 -0.80
C CYS A 479 -11.24 -9.62 -0.82
N SER A 480 -10.47 -8.54 -0.84
CA SER A 480 -11.06 -7.22 -0.63
C SER A 480 -11.86 -6.72 -1.83
N ASP A 481 -12.71 -5.75 -1.55
CA ASP A 481 -13.53 -5.03 -2.53
C ASP A 481 -12.69 -4.25 -3.56
N SER A 482 -11.37 -4.18 -3.39
CA SER A 482 -10.44 -3.74 -4.44
C SER A 482 -10.50 -4.62 -5.68
N PHE A 483 -10.77 -5.92 -5.56
CA PHE A 483 -10.82 -6.85 -6.70
C PHE A 483 -12.18 -6.89 -7.41
N GLN A 484 -13.19 -6.23 -6.83
CA GLN A 484 -14.53 -6.19 -7.41
C GLN A 484 -14.57 -5.38 -8.72
N THR A 485 -15.67 -5.48 -9.46
CA THR A 485 -15.84 -4.65 -10.67
C THR A 485 -15.83 -3.16 -10.31
N GLY A 486 -14.91 -2.39 -10.88
CA GLY A 486 -14.73 -0.96 -10.59
C GLY A 486 -13.85 -0.66 -9.37
N GLY A 487 -13.35 -1.69 -8.67
CA GLY A 487 -12.31 -1.55 -7.67
C GLY A 487 -10.92 -1.37 -8.30
N ASP A 488 -9.95 -0.97 -7.49
CA ASP A 488 -8.62 -0.54 -7.97
C ASP A 488 -7.80 -1.73 -8.49
N ALA A 489 -8.06 -2.93 -7.94
CA ALA A 489 -7.44 -4.19 -8.36
C ALA A 489 -8.33 -5.02 -9.32
N ALA A 490 -9.36 -4.40 -9.91
CA ALA A 490 -10.29 -5.10 -10.79
C ALA A 490 -9.57 -5.79 -11.95
N THR A 491 -10.00 -6.99 -12.32
CA THR A 491 -9.49 -7.81 -13.44
C THR A 491 -8.05 -8.34 -13.30
N GLN A 492 -7.40 -8.13 -12.15
CA GLN A 492 -6.12 -8.79 -11.83
C GLN A 492 -6.30 -10.31 -11.77
N TYR A 493 -7.37 -10.76 -11.11
CA TYR A 493 -7.77 -12.15 -11.04
C TYR A 493 -9.19 -12.32 -11.59
N ASN A 494 -9.57 -13.58 -11.84
CA ASN A 494 -10.93 -13.99 -12.11
C ASN A 494 -11.23 -15.25 -11.31
N SER A 495 -11.52 -15.05 -10.02
CA SER A 495 -11.78 -16.07 -9.01
C SER A 495 -12.80 -15.55 -7.99
N GLU A 496 -13.26 -16.41 -7.08
CA GLU A 496 -14.19 -16.02 -6.01
C GLU A 496 -13.57 -14.98 -5.06
N PRO A 497 -14.38 -14.05 -4.51
CA PRO A 497 -15.84 -13.94 -4.63
C PRO A 497 -16.32 -13.19 -5.88
N TYR A 498 -15.43 -12.64 -6.70
CA TYR A 498 -15.76 -11.76 -7.84
C TYR A 498 -15.66 -12.48 -9.20
N PHE A 499 -15.91 -13.80 -9.22
CA PHE A 499 -15.76 -14.62 -10.40
C PHE A 499 -16.78 -14.26 -11.49
N ASN A 500 -16.29 -14.06 -12.71
CA ASN A 500 -17.09 -13.87 -13.91
C ASN A 500 -16.96 -15.10 -14.82
N ASP A 501 -18.06 -15.82 -14.99
CA ASP A 501 -18.16 -17.05 -15.79
C ASP A 501 -17.92 -16.84 -17.29
N LYS A 502 -18.02 -15.59 -17.78
CA LYS A 502 -17.72 -15.22 -19.16
C LYS A 502 -16.22 -15.07 -19.43
N LYS A 503 -15.37 -15.11 -18.41
CA LYS A 503 -13.91 -14.96 -18.52
C LYS A 503 -13.21 -16.23 -18.04
N PRO A 504 -12.01 -16.56 -18.56
CA PRO A 504 -11.24 -17.70 -18.05
C PRO A 504 -10.89 -17.47 -16.58
N ARG A 505 -10.92 -18.55 -15.79
CA ARG A 505 -10.53 -18.51 -14.38
C ARG A 505 -9.04 -18.17 -14.27
N LEU A 506 -8.73 -17.25 -13.36
CA LEU A 506 -7.37 -16.85 -13.05
C LEU A 506 -7.27 -16.70 -11.54
N GLU A 507 -6.56 -17.62 -10.90
CA GLU A 507 -6.37 -17.67 -9.44
C GLU A 507 -5.15 -16.83 -9.03
N PRO A 508 -5.12 -16.32 -7.79
CA PRO A 508 -3.90 -15.83 -7.19
C PRO A 508 -2.81 -16.90 -7.18
N ASN A 509 -1.58 -16.49 -7.44
CA ASN A 509 -0.42 -17.37 -7.48
C ASN A 509 0.66 -16.89 -6.50
N TYR A 510 1.42 -17.81 -5.92
CA TYR A 510 2.39 -17.51 -4.86
C TYR A 510 3.69 -16.86 -5.35
N SER A 511 3.94 -16.86 -6.65
CA SER A 511 5.12 -16.23 -7.27
C SER A 511 4.91 -14.72 -7.45
N PHE A 512 3.65 -14.28 -7.46
CA PHE A 512 3.27 -12.88 -7.58
C PHE A 512 3.99 -12.00 -6.56
N ASP A 513 4.01 -12.39 -5.29
CA ASP A 513 4.52 -11.54 -4.20
C ASP A 513 6.03 -11.30 -4.32
N LEU A 514 6.82 -12.32 -4.69
CA LEU A 514 8.26 -12.15 -4.91
C LEU A 514 8.56 -11.36 -6.18
N CYS A 515 7.78 -11.56 -7.24
CA CYS A 515 7.93 -10.76 -8.45
C CYS A 515 7.60 -9.29 -8.18
N ARG A 516 6.50 -8.99 -7.47
CA ARG A 516 6.16 -7.59 -7.14
C ARG A 516 7.21 -6.95 -6.24
N LEU A 517 7.77 -7.69 -5.29
CA LEU A 517 8.87 -7.20 -4.45
C LEU A 517 10.13 -6.93 -5.27
N ALA A 518 10.53 -7.87 -6.12
CA ALA A 518 11.67 -7.67 -7.02
C ALA A 518 11.48 -6.45 -7.90
N CYS A 519 10.26 -6.22 -8.38
CA CYS A 519 9.91 -5.04 -9.17
C CYS A 519 10.03 -3.72 -8.40
N SER A 520 10.04 -3.70 -7.06
CA SER A 520 10.34 -2.46 -6.32
C SER A 520 11.81 -2.36 -5.91
N ILE A 521 12.58 -3.45 -5.97
CA ILE A 521 14.01 -3.47 -5.67
C ILE A 521 14.84 -3.19 -6.93
N PHE A 522 14.32 -3.54 -8.10
CA PHE A 522 15.06 -3.60 -9.37
C PHE A 522 15.84 -2.31 -9.67
N ASP A 523 15.17 -1.16 -9.57
CA ASP A 523 15.75 0.13 -9.95
C ASP A 523 16.82 0.64 -8.95
N TYR A 524 16.94 0.03 -7.76
CA TYR A 524 18.05 0.30 -6.82
C TYR A 524 19.33 -0.47 -7.16
N LEU A 525 19.22 -1.54 -7.95
CA LEU A 525 20.32 -2.49 -8.18
C LEU A 525 20.77 -2.55 -9.64
N VAL A 526 19.98 -2.02 -10.56
CA VAL A 526 20.23 -2.09 -12.01
C VAL A 526 20.01 -0.72 -12.62
N ASP A 527 21.10 -0.06 -12.99
CA ASP A 527 21.06 1.29 -13.57
C ASP A 527 20.73 1.22 -15.07
N GLU A 528 21.38 0.29 -15.78
CA GLU A 528 21.19 0.09 -17.21
C GLU A 528 20.86 -1.36 -17.55
N MET A 529 19.88 -1.55 -18.45
CA MET A 529 19.51 -2.88 -18.96
C MET A 529 20.67 -3.61 -19.67
N ASP A 530 21.71 -2.88 -20.06
CA ASP A 530 22.92 -3.42 -20.67
C ASP A 530 23.78 -4.23 -19.66
N GLU A 531 23.71 -3.90 -18.38
CA GLU A 531 24.43 -4.57 -17.29
C GLU A 531 23.95 -6.00 -17.07
N ILE A 532 22.66 -6.24 -17.35
CA ILE A 532 22.01 -7.54 -17.14
C ILE A 532 21.93 -8.40 -18.41
N LYS A 533 22.63 -8.00 -19.48
CA LYS A 533 22.76 -8.82 -20.71
C LYS A 533 23.41 -10.17 -20.43
N ASN A 534 24.36 -10.21 -19.50
CA ASN A 534 25.00 -11.44 -19.05
C ASN A 534 24.83 -11.63 -17.54
N LEU A 535 23.71 -12.24 -17.14
CA LEU A 535 23.37 -12.48 -15.72
C LEU A 535 24.41 -13.30 -14.95
N ASP A 536 25.28 -14.06 -15.64
CA ASP A 536 26.34 -14.83 -15.00
C ASP A 536 27.50 -13.94 -14.51
N GLU A 537 27.64 -12.72 -15.06
CA GLU A 537 28.65 -11.73 -14.67
C GLU A 537 28.14 -10.78 -13.58
N CYS A 538 26.82 -10.70 -13.38
CA CYS A 538 26.20 -9.88 -12.35
C CYS A 538 26.44 -10.44 -10.94
N SER A 539 26.30 -9.56 -9.94
CA SER A 539 26.30 -10.00 -8.55
C SER A 539 25.16 -11.00 -8.27
N PRO A 540 25.33 -11.95 -7.32
CA PRO A 540 24.29 -12.90 -6.97
C PRO A 540 22.95 -12.27 -6.60
N ILE A 541 22.97 -11.10 -5.94
CA ILE A 541 21.75 -10.38 -5.56
C ILE A 541 21.01 -9.83 -6.79
N VAL A 542 21.73 -9.14 -7.69
CA VAL A 542 21.17 -8.64 -8.96
C VAL A 542 20.55 -9.80 -9.74
N ARG A 543 21.27 -10.93 -9.87
CA ARG A 543 20.76 -12.10 -10.57
C ARG A 543 19.44 -12.62 -9.98
N VAL A 544 19.31 -12.71 -8.65
CA VAL A 544 18.07 -13.17 -8.00
C VAL A 544 16.92 -12.20 -8.26
N ILE A 545 17.15 -10.89 -8.11
CA ILE A 545 16.12 -9.86 -8.32
C ILE A 545 15.68 -9.83 -9.79
N VAL A 546 16.60 -9.84 -10.75
CA VAL A 546 16.24 -9.88 -12.17
C VAL A 546 15.49 -11.16 -12.53
N GLU A 547 15.92 -12.31 -12.03
CA GLU A 547 15.21 -13.57 -12.27
C GLU A 547 13.79 -13.56 -11.73
N TRP A 548 13.53 -12.98 -10.56
CA TRP A 548 12.17 -12.82 -10.02
C TRP A 548 11.29 -11.90 -10.88
N CYS A 549 11.87 -11.04 -11.70
CA CYS A 549 11.17 -10.19 -12.67
C CYS A 549 10.94 -10.88 -14.03
N LEU A 550 11.34 -12.13 -14.22
CA LEU A 550 11.11 -12.87 -15.46
C LEU A 550 9.75 -13.57 -15.46
N ASP A 551 9.07 -13.51 -16.60
CA ASP A 551 7.86 -14.29 -16.86
C ASP A 551 8.17 -15.77 -17.14
N ASP A 552 7.13 -16.58 -17.30
CA ASP A 552 7.24 -18.02 -17.54
C ASP A 552 7.98 -18.38 -18.85
N ASN A 553 8.18 -17.41 -19.74
CA ASN A 553 8.93 -17.54 -20.98
C ASN A 553 10.36 -16.94 -20.88
N GLY A 554 10.77 -16.46 -19.71
CA GLY A 554 12.07 -15.83 -19.48
C GLY A 554 12.15 -14.37 -19.97
N VAL A 555 11.02 -13.70 -20.13
CA VAL A 555 10.96 -12.30 -20.55
C VAL A 555 10.81 -11.38 -19.34
N ASN A 556 11.65 -10.35 -19.24
CA ASN A 556 11.56 -9.35 -18.17
C ASN A 556 10.22 -8.61 -18.23
N ILE A 557 9.49 -8.58 -17.11
CA ILE A 557 8.14 -8.02 -16.99
C ILE A 557 8.13 -6.49 -16.86
N LEU A 558 9.21 -5.89 -16.34
CA LEU A 558 9.35 -4.46 -16.11
C LEU A 558 9.72 -3.72 -17.38
N TYR A 559 10.79 -4.17 -18.04
CA TYR A 559 11.43 -3.43 -19.12
C TYR A 559 11.51 -4.22 -20.42
N LYS A 560 11.51 -3.48 -21.52
CA LYS A 560 11.88 -3.98 -22.84
C LYS A 560 13.40 -3.91 -23.02
N ASN A 561 13.91 -4.60 -24.02
CA ASN A 561 15.35 -4.61 -24.34
C ASN A 561 15.90 -3.21 -24.69
N ASN A 562 15.03 -2.24 -24.99
CA ASN A 562 15.40 -0.86 -25.27
C ASN A 562 15.24 0.07 -24.04
N GLY A 563 15.11 -0.48 -22.83
CA GLY A 563 14.93 0.28 -21.58
C GLY A 563 13.53 0.84 -21.35
N ALA A 564 12.64 0.80 -22.34
CA ALA A 564 11.29 1.31 -22.16
C ALA A 564 10.46 0.39 -21.24
N GLU A 565 9.67 0.99 -20.35
CA GLU A 565 8.72 0.26 -19.51
C GLU A 565 7.77 -0.59 -20.37
N ARG A 566 7.62 -1.85 -19.97
CA ARG A 566 6.87 -2.85 -20.72
C ARG A 566 5.38 -2.78 -20.42
N TYR A 567 5.03 -2.64 -19.14
CA TYR A 567 3.65 -2.62 -18.66
C TYR A 567 3.42 -1.48 -17.68
N PRO A 568 3.09 -0.28 -18.17
CA PRO A 568 2.82 0.86 -17.30
C PRO A 568 1.62 0.64 -16.38
N ASP A 569 1.67 1.30 -15.23
CA ASP A 569 0.60 1.36 -14.23
C ASP A 569 0.14 -0.03 -13.74
N PHE A 570 -1.15 -0.14 -13.40
CA PHE A 570 -1.80 -1.36 -12.98
C PHE A 570 -1.78 -2.50 -14.02
N LYS A 571 -1.32 -2.24 -15.26
CA LYS A 571 -1.11 -3.30 -16.25
C LYS A 571 -0.03 -4.28 -15.77
N LEU A 572 1.01 -3.80 -15.09
CA LEU A 572 2.07 -4.64 -14.53
C LEU A 572 1.49 -5.76 -13.64
N TYR A 573 0.65 -5.39 -12.68
CA TYR A 573 -0.03 -6.32 -11.76
C TYR A 573 -0.81 -7.40 -12.53
N LYS A 574 -1.54 -7.03 -13.58
CA LYS A 574 -2.29 -8.01 -14.40
C LYS A 574 -1.37 -8.97 -15.15
N MET A 575 -0.20 -8.50 -15.58
CA MET A 575 0.74 -9.32 -16.34
C MET A 575 1.54 -10.25 -15.42
N ILE A 576 1.97 -9.78 -14.24
CA ILE A 576 2.56 -10.65 -13.21
C ILE A 576 1.59 -11.79 -12.85
N ALA A 577 0.33 -11.45 -12.58
CA ALA A 577 -0.70 -12.45 -12.24
C ALA A 577 -0.92 -13.53 -13.32
N ARG A 578 -0.70 -13.19 -14.60
CA ARG A 578 -0.97 -14.06 -15.75
C ARG A 578 0.21 -14.84 -16.27
N TYR A 579 1.42 -14.34 -16.05
CA TYR A 579 2.61 -14.84 -16.73
C TYR A 579 3.78 -15.14 -15.79
N VAL A 580 3.67 -14.91 -14.48
CA VAL A 580 4.75 -15.22 -13.53
C VAL A 580 4.27 -16.26 -12.53
N HIS A 581 4.70 -17.50 -12.71
CA HIS A 581 4.28 -18.64 -11.88
C HIS A 581 5.44 -19.44 -11.28
N ASN A 582 6.65 -19.32 -11.80
CA ASN A 582 7.77 -20.19 -11.43
C ASN A 582 8.44 -19.81 -10.09
N HIS A 583 8.64 -18.52 -9.82
CA HIS A 583 9.42 -18.02 -8.68
C HIS A 583 8.66 -18.04 -7.34
N THR A 584 8.22 -19.22 -6.90
CA THR A 584 7.53 -19.36 -5.60
C THR A 584 8.52 -19.24 -4.43
N PRO A 585 8.10 -18.72 -3.25
CA PRO A 585 8.97 -18.61 -2.06
C PRO A 585 9.64 -19.93 -1.67
N HIS A 586 8.90 -21.03 -1.76
CA HIS A 586 9.41 -22.36 -1.46
C HIS A 586 10.52 -22.83 -2.40
N ALA A 587 10.43 -22.48 -3.68
CA ALA A 587 11.46 -22.83 -4.67
C ALA A 587 12.76 -22.05 -4.41
N GLN A 588 12.68 -20.85 -3.83
CA GLN A 588 13.87 -20.04 -3.55
C GLN A 588 14.81 -20.71 -2.54
N LEU A 589 14.27 -21.51 -1.62
CA LEU A 589 15.08 -22.24 -0.62
C LEU A 589 16.03 -23.29 -1.22
N GLU A 590 15.82 -23.69 -2.49
CA GLU A 590 16.68 -24.66 -3.18
C GLU A 590 17.85 -24.00 -3.91
N ARG A 591 17.83 -22.67 -4.05
CA ARG A 591 18.90 -21.94 -4.74
C ARG A 591 20.19 -21.91 -3.92
N PRO A 592 21.37 -21.86 -4.57
CA PRO A 592 22.65 -21.73 -3.88
C PRO A 592 22.68 -20.58 -2.86
N GLU A 593 22.13 -19.43 -3.24
CA GLU A 593 22.15 -18.19 -2.45
C GLU A 593 21.40 -18.34 -1.10
N PHE A 594 20.34 -19.15 -1.05
CA PHE A 594 19.56 -19.38 0.17
C PHE A 594 19.92 -20.70 0.86
N SER A 595 20.36 -21.71 0.11
CA SER A 595 20.78 -23.01 0.65
C SER A 595 21.99 -22.91 1.58
N LYS A 596 22.78 -21.83 1.49
CA LYS A 596 23.89 -21.52 2.41
C LYS A 596 23.45 -21.42 3.87
N PHE A 597 22.19 -21.06 4.13
CA PHE A 597 21.63 -20.98 5.48
C PHE A 597 21.20 -22.34 6.06
N LEU A 598 21.22 -23.40 5.26
CA LEU A 598 20.82 -24.74 5.70
C LEU A 598 21.84 -25.32 6.70
N ILE A 599 21.34 -25.88 7.79
CA ILE A 599 22.17 -26.55 8.81
C ILE A 599 21.75 -28.02 8.99
N ASN A 600 22.73 -28.88 9.25
CA ASN A 600 22.53 -30.33 9.37
C ASN A 600 22.01 -30.79 10.74
N LYS A 601 22.04 -29.91 11.74
CA LYS A 601 21.67 -30.23 13.12
C LYS A 601 20.54 -29.33 13.59
N MET A 602 19.65 -29.91 14.38
CA MET A 602 18.64 -29.14 15.11
C MET A 602 19.35 -28.14 16.04
N PRO A 603 18.91 -26.87 16.09
CA PRO A 603 19.51 -25.87 16.96
C PRO A 603 19.31 -26.22 18.44
N GLU A 604 20.34 -25.96 19.25
CA GLU A 604 20.31 -26.17 20.70
C GLU A 604 19.34 -25.19 21.38
N GLU A 605 19.24 -23.96 20.86
CA GLU A 605 18.35 -22.91 21.34
C GLU A 605 16.91 -23.08 20.83
N LYS A 606 16.16 -24.02 21.43
CA LYS A 606 14.75 -24.29 21.07
C LYS A 606 13.83 -23.07 21.19
N ASN A 607 14.13 -22.13 22.08
CA ASN A 607 13.28 -20.95 22.30
C ASN A 607 13.35 -19.92 21.15
N SER A 608 14.36 -20.02 20.28
CA SER A 608 14.54 -19.15 19.11
C SER A 608 14.16 -19.83 17.80
N LEU A 609 13.65 -21.07 17.86
CA LEU A 609 13.23 -21.84 16.70
C LEU A 609 11.79 -21.49 16.31
N ILE A 610 11.61 -21.03 15.08
CA ILE A 610 10.32 -20.92 14.41
C ILE A 610 10.08 -22.24 13.68
N ASN A 611 9.27 -23.11 14.27
CA ASN A 611 8.93 -24.37 13.63
C ASN A 611 7.71 -24.20 12.71
N ILE A 612 7.98 -23.87 11.44
CA ILE A 612 6.94 -23.70 10.42
C ILE A 612 6.21 -25.03 10.20
N ASP A 613 6.85 -26.19 10.40
CA ASP A 613 6.20 -27.50 10.29
C ASP A 613 5.06 -27.70 11.29
N ASP A 614 5.17 -27.12 12.49
CA ASP A 614 4.16 -27.21 13.55
C ASP A 614 3.01 -26.21 13.38
N ILE A 615 3.13 -25.25 12.45
CA ILE A 615 2.04 -24.31 12.12
C ILE A 615 0.98 -25.09 11.35
N ASN A 616 -0.17 -25.30 11.99
CA ASN A 616 -1.32 -25.94 11.38
C ASN A 616 -1.92 -25.04 10.30
N SER A 617 -2.49 -25.65 9.26
CA SER A 617 -3.33 -24.91 8.31
C SER A 617 -4.59 -24.41 9.02
N LEU A 618 -4.82 -23.10 8.97
CA LEU A 618 -5.95 -22.39 9.56
C LEU A 618 -7.07 -22.10 8.54
N ILE A 619 -6.95 -22.66 7.33
CA ILE A 619 -7.88 -22.50 6.21
C ILE A 619 -9.28 -23.07 6.54
N GLY A 620 -9.39 -24.01 7.48
CA GLY A 620 -10.62 -24.75 7.76
C GLY A 620 -10.96 -25.80 6.69
N VAL A 621 -11.78 -26.79 7.03
CA VAL A 621 -12.29 -27.76 6.03
C VAL A 621 -13.46 -27.08 5.31
N ILE A 622 -13.29 -26.79 4.01
CA ILE A 622 -14.40 -26.40 3.14
C ILE A 622 -15.26 -27.65 2.99
N ASN A 623 -16.34 -27.78 3.78
CA ASN A 623 -17.40 -28.70 3.43
C ASN A 623 -18.03 -28.16 2.15
N LYS A 624 -17.64 -28.72 1.01
CA LYS A 624 -18.27 -28.51 -0.29
C LYS A 624 -19.72 -28.97 -0.27
#